data_AF-A0AAN9AB63-F1
#
_entry.id   AF-A0AAN9AB63-F1
#
_cell.length_a   1.000
_cell.length_b   1.000
_cell.length_c   1.000
_cell.angle_alpha   90.00
_cell.angle_beta   90.00
_cell.angle_gamma   90.00
#
_symmetry.space_group_name_H-M   'P 1'
#
loop_
_entity.id
_entity.type
_entity.pdbx_description
1 polymer ?
#
loop_
_entity_poly.entity_id
_entity_poly.type
_entity_poly.pdbx_seq_one_letter_code
_entity_poly.pdbx_strand_id
1 'polypeptide(L)' 'MPIDVYGACGPLTCDNNKDSHWQACYDMLGKDYKFYLSFENSLCTDYATEKFFNAL' A
#
# COMPACT_ATOMS: atom_id res chain seq x y z
N MET A 1 11.85 3.61 14.39
CA MET A 1 10.50 4.12 14.06
C MET A 1 9.60 2.92 13.87
N PRO A 2 8.38 2.90 14.42
CA PRO A 2 7.41 1.84 14.16
C PRO A 2 6.92 1.88 12.70
N ILE A 3 6.50 0.72 12.18
CA ILE A 3 5.95 0.56 10.83
C ILE A 3 4.60 -0.14 10.96
N ASP A 4 3.57 0.43 10.36
CA ASP A 4 2.25 -0.17 10.26
C ASP A 4 2.14 -0.93 8.94
N VAL A 5 1.66 -2.19 9.02
CA VAL A 5 1.59 -3.09 7.86
C VAL A 5 0.13 -3.39 7.55
N TYR A 6 -0.33 -2.91 6.39
CA TYR A 6 -1.69 -3.10 5.88
C TYR A 6 -1.74 -4.22 4.83
N GLY A 7 -2.82 -4.99 4.83
CA GLY A 7 -3.09 -6.07 3.87
C GLY A 7 -2.87 -7.46 4.45
N ALA A 8 -2.95 -8.49 3.61
CA ALA A 8 -2.94 -9.89 4.06
C ALA A 8 -1.66 -10.32 4.79
N CYS A 9 -0.55 -9.62 4.57
CA CYS A 9 0.74 -9.90 5.21
C CYS A 9 0.92 -9.20 6.56
N GLY A 10 -0.04 -8.36 6.98
CA GLY A 10 0.06 -7.52 8.17
C GLY A 10 -1.14 -7.68 9.11
N PRO A 11 -1.05 -7.11 10.33
CA PRO A 11 -2.13 -7.15 11.31
C PRO A 11 -3.25 -6.15 11.00
N LEU A 12 -3.01 -5.15 10.14
CA LEU A 12 -4.00 -4.14 9.76
C LEU A 12 -4.61 -4.48 8.41
N THR A 13 -5.90 -4.23 8.28
CA THR A 13 -6.65 -4.42 7.04
C THR A 13 -7.32 -3.11 6.67
N CYS A 14 -7.36 -2.74 5.39
CA CYS A 14 -8.32 -1.71 4.98
C CYS A 14 -9.70 -2.35 4.78
N ASP A 15 -10.73 -1.69 5.32
CA ASP A 15 -12.02 -2.29 5.61
C ASP A 15 -12.84 -2.65 4.34
N ASN A 16 -13.61 -3.74 4.41
CA ASN A 16 -14.17 -4.48 3.26
C ASN A 16 -15.45 -3.90 2.61
N ASN A 17 -15.80 -2.63 2.84
CA ASN A 17 -17.07 -2.09 2.36
C ASN A 17 -16.98 -1.57 0.91
N LYS A 18 -17.18 -2.52 -0.04
CA LYS A 18 -17.47 -2.36 -1.48
C LYS A 18 -16.29 -2.02 -2.40
N ASP A 19 -16.48 -2.34 -3.68
CA ASP A 19 -15.50 -2.49 -4.78
C ASP A 19 -14.51 -1.33 -5.03
N SER A 20 -14.64 -0.22 -4.32
CA SER A 20 -13.77 0.97 -4.34
C SER A 20 -12.81 1.10 -3.14
N HIS A 21 -12.68 0.05 -2.30
CA HIS A 21 -11.97 0.06 -1.01
C HIS A 21 -10.49 0.47 -1.03
N TRP A 22 -9.74 0.11 -2.07
CA TRP A 22 -8.31 0.46 -2.14
C TRP A 22 -8.05 1.93 -2.36
N GLN A 23 -8.90 2.65 -3.09
CA GLN A 23 -8.71 4.09 -3.26
C GLN A 23 -8.82 4.81 -1.92
N ALA A 24 -9.86 4.50 -1.13
CA ALA A 24 -10.03 5.08 0.19
C ALA A 24 -8.88 4.73 1.14
N CYS A 25 -8.30 3.53 1.01
CA CYS A 25 -7.11 3.18 1.78
C CYS A 25 -5.89 3.99 1.35
N TYR A 26 -5.63 4.14 0.05
CA TYR A 26 -4.54 4.96 -0.45
C TYR A 26 -4.71 6.44 -0.06
N ASP A 27 -5.92 6.97 -0.08
CA ASP A 27 -6.21 8.34 0.35
C ASP A 27 -5.91 8.52 1.86
N MET A 28 -6.31 7.54 2.70
CA MET A 28 -5.97 7.53 4.12
C MET A 28 -4.46 7.44 4.33
N LEU A 29 -3.79 6.54 3.61
CA LEU A 29 -2.33 6.35 3.72
C LEU A 29 -1.57 7.62 3.32
N GLY A 30 -1.99 8.28 2.24
CA GLY A 30 -1.39 9.54 1.78
C GLY A 30 -1.63 10.72 2.72
N LYS A 31 -2.70 10.68 3.54
CA LYS A 31 -2.99 11.69 4.55
C LYS A 31 -2.25 11.46 5.87
N ASP A 32 -2.22 10.21 6.34
CA ASP A 32 -1.81 9.87 7.70
C ASP A 32 -0.32 9.46 7.79
N TYR A 33 0.29 9.06 6.66
CA TYR A 33 1.68 8.63 6.61
C TYR A 33 2.53 9.51 5.67
N LYS A 34 3.79 9.71 6.05
CA LYS A 34 4.78 10.45 5.24
C LYS A 34 5.50 9.60 4.21
N PHE A 35 5.54 8.29 4.44
CA PHE A 35 6.27 7.33 3.63
C PHE A 35 5.41 6.10 3.40
N TYR A 36 5.39 5.61 2.17
CA TYR A 36 4.69 4.40 1.76
C TYR A 36 5.71 3.38 1.24
N LEU A 37 5.69 2.16 1.78
CA LEU A 37 6.63 1.10 1.46
C LEU A 37 5.90 -0.04 0.74
N SER A 38 6.18 -0.21 -0.55
CA SER A 38 5.57 -1.25 -1.39
C SER A 38 6.63 -1.94 -2.24
N PHE A 39 7.16 -3.05 -1.74
CA PHE A 39 8.19 -3.81 -2.44
C PHE A 39 7.61 -4.71 -3.52
N GLU A 40 8.37 -4.86 -4.62
CA GLU A 40 8.08 -5.90 -5.59
C GLU A 40 8.38 -7.29 -5.04
N ASN A 41 7.66 -8.27 -5.57
CA ASN A 41 7.79 -9.66 -5.13
C ASN A 41 9.14 -10.29 -5.49
N SER A 42 9.93 -9.65 -6.34
CA SER A 42 11.25 -10.11 -6.78
C SER A 42 12.10 -8.93 -7.25
N LEU A 43 13.42 -9.07 -7.16
CA LEU A 43 14.36 -8.08 -7.69
C LEU A 43 14.70 -8.41 -9.15
N CYS A 44 14.23 -7.59 -10.07
CA CYS A 44 14.50 -7.74 -11.50
C CYS A 44 14.66 -6.36 -12.16
N THR A 45 15.52 -6.26 -13.17
CA THR A 45 15.70 -5.05 -13.97
C THR A 45 14.39 -4.67 -14.65
N ASP A 46 14.02 -3.39 -14.57
CA ASP A 46 12.79 -2.82 -15.15
C ASP A 46 11.46 -3.40 -14.61
N TYR A 47 11.48 -4.12 -13.49
CA TYR A 47 10.26 -4.64 -12.87
C TYR A 47 9.66 -3.62 -11.90
N ALA A 48 8.76 -2.79 -12.42
CA ALA A 48 7.94 -1.87 -11.65
C ALA A 48 6.44 -2.10 -11.96
N THR A 49 5.61 -2.20 -10.92
CA THR A 49 4.18 -2.49 -11.03
C THR A 49 3.33 -1.36 -10.44
N GLU A 50 2.02 -1.59 -10.28
CA GLU A 50 1.07 -0.66 -9.66
C GLU A 50 1.54 -0.18 -8.27
N LYS A 51 2.33 -0.99 -7.56
CA LYS A 51 2.89 -0.66 -6.25
C LYS A 51 3.67 0.65 -6.22
N PHE A 52 4.44 0.92 -7.28
CA PHE A 52 5.20 2.16 -7.40
C PHE A 52 4.29 3.35 -7.72
N PHE A 53 3.34 3.15 -8.64
CA PHE A 53 2.46 4.23 -9.10
C PHE A 53 1.40 4.64 -8.06
N ASN A 54 0.95 3.71 -7.22
CA ASN A 54 0.01 4.02 -6.13
C ASN A 54 0.65 4.87 -5.01
N ALA A 55 1.99 4.99 -5.00
CA ALA A 55 2.72 5.79 -4.03
C ALA A 55 2.93 7.26 -4.48
N LEU A 56 2.61 7.56 -5.75
CA LEU A 56 2.69 8.88 -6.37
C LEU A 56 1.37 9.64 -6.21
#